data_AF-A0A7S3H7R4-F1
#
_entry.id   AF-A0A7S3H7R4-F1
#
_cell.length_a   1.000
_cell.length_b   1.000
_cell.length_c   1.000
_cell.angle_alpha   90.00
_cell.angle_beta   90.00
_cell.angle_gamma   90.00
#
_symmetry.space_group_name_H-M   'P 1'
#
loop_
_entity.id
_entity.type
_entity.pdbx_description
1 polymer ?
#
loop_
_entity_poly.entity_id
_entity_poly.type
_entity_poly.pdbx_seq_one_letter_code
_entity_poly.pdbx_strand_id
1 'polypeptide(L)'
;SSIYYTPGDSIGVCCPNAPYAVNVVLNRLQAAHPEAALDRDTLIKSASDGSYITLEELLAYKYDLMDAPRKAGLMILAQCCTDPAEANLLQHLCSKGEPGKTLW
;
A
#
# COMPACT_ATOMS: atom_id res chain seq x y z
N SER A 1 11.41 -2.15 30.60
CA SER A 1 11.36 -0.79 30.02
C SER A 1 10.23 -0.03 30.65
N SER A 2 10.51 1.07 31.33
CA SER A 2 9.51 1.92 31.98
C SER A 2 9.18 3.09 31.06
N ILE A 3 7.94 3.13 30.55
CA ILE A 3 7.42 4.28 29.82
C ILE A 3 6.86 5.24 30.88
N TYR A 4 7.34 6.49 30.89
CA TYR A 4 6.83 7.55 31.75
C TYR A 4 5.91 8.46 30.92
N TYR A 5 4.79 8.88 31.50
CA TYR A 5 3.84 9.77 30.85
C TYR A 5 3.31 10.82 31.85
N THR A 6 2.90 11.96 31.32
CA THR A 6 2.27 13.06 32.04
C THR A 6 0.81 13.19 31.59
N PRO A 7 -0.13 13.60 32.45
CA PRO A 7 -1.49 13.92 32.01
C PRO A 7 -1.47 14.94 30.87
N GLY A 8 -2.07 14.58 29.73
CA GLY A 8 -2.01 15.36 28.49
C GLY A 8 -1.18 14.72 27.38
N ASP A 9 -0.37 13.71 27.69
CA ASP A 9 0.39 12.96 26.69
C ASP A 9 -0.52 12.05 25.85
N SER A 10 -0.14 11.86 24.58
CA SER A 10 -0.82 10.97 23.64
C SER A 10 -0.04 9.67 23.48
N ILE A 11 -0.76 8.55 23.42
CA ILE A 11 -0.19 7.22 23.14
C ILE A 11 -0.55 6.83 21.71
N GLY A 12 0.47 6.58 20.89
CA GLY A 12 0.31 6.00 19.56
C GLY A 12 0.31 4.47 19.64
N VAL A 13 -0.69 3.83 19.04
CA VAL A 13 -0.76 2.37 18.91
C VAL A 13 -0.64 2.01 17.43
N CYS A 14 0.33 1.16 17.10
CA CYS A 14 0.47 0.62 15.76
C CYS A 14 -0.53 -0.53 15.58
N CYS A 15 -1.64 -0.25 14.93
CA CYS A 15 -2.68 -1.24 14.64
C CYS A 15 -2.37 -1.95 13.31
N PRO A 16 -2.50 -3.29 13.25
CA PRO A 16 -2.44 -4.00 11.98
C PRO A 16 -3.67 -3.69 11.11
N ASN A 17 -3.50 -3.80 9.79
CA ASN A 17 -4.62 -3.85 8.87
C ASN A 17 -5.53 -5.05 9.14
N ALA A 18 -6.80 -4.90 8.74
CA ALA A 18 -7.75 -5.98 8.87
C ALA A 18 -7.31 -7.21 8.03
N PRO A 19 -7.36 -8.44 8.59
CA PRO A 19 -6.89 -9.64 7.89
C PRO A 19 -7.54 -9.87 6.53
N TYR A 20 -8.82 -9.48 6.37
CA TYR A 20 -9.50 -9.60 5.09
C TYR A 20 -8.88 -8.70 4.02
N ALA A 21 -8.45 -7.48 4.37
CA ALA A 21 -7.86 -6.53 3.43
C ALA A 21 -6.51 -7.05 2.93
N VAL A 22 -5.69 -7.56 3.85
CA VAL A 22 -4.41 -8.22 3.54
C VAL A 22 -4.63 -9.39 2.57
N ASN A 23 -5.59 -10.27 2.87
CA ASN A 23 -5.90 -11.43 2.01
C ASN A 23 -6.39 -11.01 0.61
N VAL A 24 -7.21 -9.96 0.51
CA VAL A 24 -7.68 -9.46 -0.79
C VAL A 24 -6.51 -8.98 -1.65
N VAL A 25 -5.57 -8.23 -1.06
CA VAL A 25 -4.39 -7.73 -1.78
C VAL A 25 -3.48 -8.90 -2.18
N LEU A 26 -3.19 -9.82 -1.27
CA LEU A 26 -2.36 -10.99 -1.54
C LEU A 26 -2.93 -11.85 -2.68
N ASN A 27 -4.23 -12.14 -2.64
CA ASN A 27 -4.90 -12.93 -3.67
C ASN A 27 -4.88 -12.22 -5.03
N ARG A 28 -5.05 -10.89 -5.07
CA ARG A 28 -4.97 -10.11 -6.32
C ARG A 28 -3.56 -10.09 -6.88
N LEU A 29 -2.54 -9.91 -6.05
CA LEU A 29 -1.13 -9.96 -6.46
C LEU A 29 -0.76 -11.33 -7.03
N GLN A 30 -1.16 -12.41 -6.35
CA GLN A 30 -0.92 -13.77 -6.83
C GLN A 30 -1.65 -14.07 -8.15
N ALA A 31 -2.87 -13.55 -8.32
CA ALA A 31 -3.61 -13.71 -9.57
C ALA A 31 -3.00 -12.92 -10.73
N ALA A 32 -2.40 -11.75 -10.44
CA ALA A 32 -1.72 -10.93 -11.45
C ALA A 32 -0.35 -11.50 -11.85
N HIS A 33 0.34 -12.17 -10.92
CA HIS A 33 1.68 -12.75 -11.11
C HIS A 33 1.72 -14.24 -10.74
N PRO A 34 1.01 -15.12 -11.47
CA PRO A 34 0.94 -16.54 -11.16
C PRO A 34 2.32 -17.23 -11.17
N GLU A 35 3.27 -16.71 -11.96
CA GLU A 35 4.64 -17.19 -12.08
C GLU A 35 5.52 -16.95 -10.83
N ALA A 36 5.17 -16.00 -9.98
CA ALA A 36 6.02 -15.54 -8.88
C ALA A 36 5.84 -16.31 -7.58
N ALA A 37 4.85 -17.22 -7.49
CA ALA A 37 4.51 -18.01 -6.30
C ALA A 37 4.59 -17.19 -4.99
N LEU A 38 3.81 -16.10 -4.93
CA LEU A 38 3.74 -15.21 -3.78
C LEU A 38 2.91 -15.86 -2.67
N ASP A 39 3.47 -15.90 -1.47
CA ASP A 39 2.84 -16.33 -0.23
C ASP A 39 3.14 -15.30 0.88
N ARG A 40 2.52 -15.47 2.04
CA ARG A 40 2.70 -14.62 3.23
C ARG A 40 4.17 -14.51 3.66
N ASP A 41 4.88 -15.62 3.57
CA ASP A 41 6.30 -15.74 3.94
C ASP A 41 7.26 -15.28 2.82
N THR A 42 6.75 -14.83 1.67
CA THR A 42 7.60 -14.33 0.59
C THR A 42 8.40 -13.12 1.09
N LEU A 43 9.73 -13.25 1.04
CA LEU A 43 10.65 -12.21 1.46
C LEU A 43 10.78 -11.14 0.38
N ILE A 44 10.46 -9.92 0.76
CA ILE A 44 10.61 -8.72 -0.07
C ILE A 44 11.82 -7.96 0.44
N LYS A 45 12.73 -7.64 -0.49
CA LYS A 45 13.87 -6.79 -0.20
C LYS A 45 13.43 -5.33 -0.29
N SER A 46 13.53 -4.63 0.83
CA SER A 46 13.31 -3.19 0.90
C SER A 46 14.35 -2.45 0.06
N ALA A 47 13.89 -1.57 -0.82
CA ALA A 47 14.75 -0.79 -1.71
C ALA A 47 15.50 0.34 -0.96
N SER A 48 15.02 0.76 0.21
CA SER A 48 15.58 1.90 0.95
C SER A 48 16.76 1.51 1.85
N ASP A 49 16.69 0.37 2.52
CA ASP A 49 17.67 -0.05 3.52
C ASP A 49 18.22 -1.48 3.28
N GLY A 50 17.74 -2.16 2.24
CA GLY A 50 18.19 -3.52 1.89
C GLY A 50 17.74 -4.60 2.87
N SER A 51 16.90 -4.26 3.85
CA SER A 51 16.32 -5.21 4.79
C SER A 51 15.36 -6.16 4.07
N TYR A 52 15.16 -7.34 4.66
CA TYR A 52 14.15 -8.29 4.20
C TYR A 52 12.95 -8.21 5.15
N ILE A 53 11.75 -8.16 4.57
CA ILE A 53 10.48 -8.19 5.28
C ILE A 53 9.55 -9.18 4.59
N THR A 54 8.73 -9.88 5.35
CA THR A 54 7.72 -10.76 4.75
C THR A 54 6.60 -9.94 4.12
N LEU A 55 5.98 -10.49 3.07
CA LEU A 55 4.84 -9.85 2.41
C LEU A 55 3.66 -9.67 3.40
N GLU A 56 3.44 -10.59 4.33
CA GLU A 56 2.44 -10.45 5.38
C GLU A 56 2.74 -9.28 6.33
N GLU A 57 3.96 -9.16 6.86
CA GLU A 57 4.32 -8.04 7.75
C GLU A 57 4.22 -6.69 7.05
N LEU A 58 4.61 -6.65 5.77
CA LEU A 58 4.54 -5.45 4.94
C LEU A 58 3.09 -4.98 4.77
N LEU A 59 2.20 -5.89 4.37
CA LEU A 59 0.78 -5.59 4.17
C LEU A 59 0.02 -5.39 5.48
N ALA A 60 0.42 -6.02 6.58
CA ALA A 60 -0.26 -5.90 7.86
C ALA A 60 0.12 -4.62 8.60
N TYR A 61 1.40 -4.21 8.58
CA TYR A 61 1.90 -3.17 9.49
C TYR A 61 2.57 -1.97 8.84
N LYS A 62 2.98 -2.06 7.56
CA LYS A 62 3.79 -1.02 6.92
C LYS A 62 3.01 -0.18 5.92
N TYR A 63 2.02 -0.76 5.26
CA TYR A 63 1.13 -0.03 4.36
C TYR A 63 -0.21 0.25 5.00
N ASP A 64 -0.83 1.36 4.60
CA ASP A 64 -2.24 1.61 4.87
C ASP A 64 -3.05 1.09 3.69
N LEU A 65 -3.92 0.11 3.95
CA LEU A 65 -4.77 -0.50 2.93
C LEU A 65 -6.21 0.04 2.95
N MET A 66 -6.54 0.89 3.91
CA MET A 66 -7.90 1.34 4.18
C MET A 66 -8.13 2.79 3.77
N ASP A 67 -7.08 3.63 3.81
CA ASP A 67 -7.15 5.01 3.35
C ASP A 67 -7.11 5.12 1.81
N ALA A 68 -7.58 6.25 1.30
CA ALA A 68 -7.56 6.53 -0.13
C ALA A 68 -6.10 6.66 -0.64
N PRO A 69 -5.76 6.04 -1.78
CA PRO A 69 -4.40 6.08 -2.30
C PRO A 69 -4.00 7.50 -2.69
N ARG A 70 -2.81 7.93 -2.28
CA ARG A 70 -2.29 9.26 -2.64
C ARG A 70 -1.98 9.33 -4.14
N LYS A 71 -2.09 10.53 -4.73
CA LYS A 71 -1.76 10.79 -6.15
C LYS A 71 -0.39 10.24 -6.58
N ALA A 72 0.62 10.34 -5.72
CA ALA A 72 1.94 9.77 -6.01
C ALA A 72 1.92 8.23 -6.17
N GLY A 73 1.14 7.54 -5.32
CA GLY A 73 0.96 6.08 -5.40
C GLY A 73 0.20 5.69 -6.68
N LEU A 74 -0.86 6.42 -7.02
CA LEU A 74 -1.61 6.20 -8.27
C LEU A 74 -0.75 6.39 -9.52
N MET A 75 0.16 7.38 -9.53
CA MET A 75 1.10 7.57 -10.65
C MET A 75 2.07 6.39 -10.81
N ILE A 76 2.54 5.81 -9.70
CA ILE A 76 3.39 4.60 -9.73
C ILE A 76 2.57 3.42 -10.26
N LEU A 77 1.35 3.23 -9.77
CA LEU A 77 0.46 2.17 -10.24
C LEU A 77 0.14 2.29 -11.74
N ALA A 78 -0.01 3.51 -12.26
CA ALA A 78 -0.24 3.73 -13.68
C ALA A 78 0.93 3.24 -14.56
N GLN A 79 2.15 3.15 -14.03
CA GLN A 79 3.32 2.60 -14.73
C GLN A 79 3.30 1.06 -14.77
N CYS A 80 2.55 0.44 -13.87
CA CYS A 80 2.42 -1.01 -13.77
C CYS A 80 1.21 -1.56 -14.56
N CYS A 81 0.33 -0.69 -15.06
CA CYS A 81 -0.84 -1.07 -15.84
C CYS A 81 -0.45 -1.62 -17.22
N THR A 82 -1.02 -2.76 -17.60
CA THR A 82 -0.88 -3.33 -18.94
C THR A 82 -1.88 -2.74 -19.94
N ASP A 83 -3.06 -2.31 -19.46
CA ASP A 83 -4.06 -1.64 -20.30
C ASP A 83 -3.80 -0.13 -20.36
N PRO A 84 -3.57 0.46 -21.55
CA PRO A 84 -3.40 1.90 -21.70
C PRO A 84 -4.64 2.70 -21.26
N ALA A 85 -5.86 2.15 -21.35
CA ALA A 85 -7.06 2.85 -20.90
C ALA A 85 -7.07 3.03 -19.37
N GLU A 86 -6.72 1.99 -18.62
CA GLU A 86 -6.60 2.04 -17.15
C GLU A 86 -5.44 2.95 -16.72
N ALA A 87 -4.30 2.88 -17.41
CA ALA A 87 -3.15 3.75 -17.16
C ALA A 87 -3.53 5.23 -17.35
N ASN A 88 -4.23 5.56 -18.43
CA ASN A 88 -4.70 6.92 -18.70
C ASN A 88 -5.70 7.40 -17.65
N LEU A 89 -6.59 6.52 -17.18
CA LEU A 89 -7.54 6.84 -16.11
C LEU A 89 -6.82 7.20 -14.81
N LEU A 90 -5.83 6.39 -14.40
CA LEU A 90 -5.03 6.64 -13.19
C LEU A 90 -4.23 7.94 -13.30
N GLN A 91 -3.64 8.21 -14.47
CA GLN A 91 -2.96 9.48 -14.73
C GLN A 91 -3.92 10.67 -14.68
N HIS A 92 -5.15 10.50 -15.18
CA HIS A 92 -6.18 11.54 -15.14
C HIS A 92 -6.61 11.88 -13.70
N LEU A 93 -6.75 10.87 -12.83
CA LEU A 93 -7.03 11.04 -11.40
C LEU A 93 -5.92 11.83 -10.68
N CYS A 94 -4.70 11.77 -11.20
CA CYS A 94 -3.55 12.50 -10.68
C CYS A 94 -3.41 13.92 -11.25
N SER A 95 -4.21 14.28 -12.25
CA SER A 95 -4.09 15.57 -12.95
C SER A 95 -4.38 16.76 -12.03
N LYS A 96 -3.73 17.90 -12.34
CA LYS A 96 -3.90 19.17 -11.63
C LYS A 96 -4.98 20.07 -12.24
N GLY A 97 -5.60 19.64 -13.36
CA GLY A 97 -6.70 20.37 -13.99
C GLY A 97 -7.95 20.32 -13.14
N GLU A 98 -8.87 21.28 -13.33
CA GLU A 98 -10.15 21.34 -12.60
C GLU A 98 -10.92 20.01 -12.55
N PRO A 99 -11.10 19.23 -13.65
CA PRO A 99 -11.80 17.95 -13.55
C PRO A 99 -11.10 16.94 -12.63
N GLY A 100 -9.77 16.97 -12.53
CA GLY A 100 -8.99 16.11 -11.63
C GLY A 100 -8.93 16.61 -10.19
N LYS A 101 -9.28 17.86 -9.92
CA LYS A 101 -9.40 18.40 -8.55
C LYS A 101 -10.74 18.09 -7.92
N THR A 102 -11.82 18.09 -8.71
CA THR A 102 -13.19 17.80 -8.24
C THR A 102 -13.43 16.34 -7.88
N LEU A 103 -12.52 15.43 -8.22
CA LEU A 103 -12.61 14.00 -7.93
C LEU A 103 -12.07 13.62 -6.54
N TRP A 104 -11.55 14.59 -5.78
CA TRP A 104 -10.97 14.42 -4.45
C TRP A 104 -11.58 15.40 -3.45
#